data_AF-A0A1G5HC70-F1
#
_entry.id   AF-A0A1G5HC70-F1
#
_cell.length_a   1.000
_cell.length_b   1.000
_cell.length_c   1.000
_cell.angle_alpha   90.00
_cell.angle_beta   90.00
_cell.angle_gamma   90.00
#
_symmetry.space_group_name_H-M   'P 1'
#
loop_
_entity.id
_entity.type
_entity.pdbx_description
1 polymer ?
#
loop_
_entity_poly.entity_id
_entity_poly.type
_entity_poly.pdbx_seq_one_letter_code
_entity_poly.pdbx_strand_id
1 'polypeptide(L)'
;MLRPVQLTLGSLVLVAHEPVHEFSKLSQESFTELHKITAQLEPALAKAFNYDKLNYLMLMMVDPDVHFHVIPRYAKAKNFHGLEFIDFGWPGAPDFHRPNETNAETNQHIIDYILPRWT
;
A
#
# COMPACT_ATOMS: atom_id res chain seq x y z
N MET A 1 -5.72 -3.67 3.40
CA MET A 1 -5.93 -4.66 2.32
C MET A 1 -4.91 -4.47 1.20
N LEU A 2 -4.67 -5.48 0.36
CA LEU A 2 -3.86 -5.30 -0.86
C LEU A 2 -4.60 -4.41 -1.86
N ARG A 3 -3.90 -3.48 -2.52
CA ARG A 3 -4.47 -2.75 -3.65
C ARG A 3 -4.62 -3.70 -4.84
N PRO A 4 -5.80 -3.88 -5.46
CA PRO A 4 -5.96 -4.86 -6.53
C PRO A 4 -5.04 -4.64 -7.74
N VAL A 5 -4.84 -3.36 -8.10
CA VAL A 5 -3.88 -2.94 -9.11
C VAL A 5 -2.58 -2.53 -8.39
N GLN A 6 -1.44 -3.12 -8.75
CA GLN A 6 -0.17 -2.81 -8.11
C GLN A 6 0.55 -1.67 -8.85
N LEU A 7 0.66 -0.49 -8.23
CA LEU A 7 1.50 0.59 -8.79
C LEU A 7 2.97 0.22 -8.69
N THR A 8 3.33 -0.32 -7.54
CA THR A 8 4.60 -0.97 -7.23
C THR A 8 4.33 -2.25 -6.44
N LEU A 9 5.34 -3.11 -6.31
CA LEU A 9 5.23 -4.33 -5.52
C LEU A 9 4.85 -4.02 -4.06
N GLY A 10 3.74 -4.59 -3.59
CA GLY A 10 3.26 -4.42 -2.22
C GLY A 10 2.43 -3.16 -2.00
N SER A 11 1.82 -2.59 -3.05
CA SER A 11 0.87 -1.48 -2.92
C SER A 11 -0.35 -1.91 -2.10
N LEU A 12 -0.67 -1.19 -1.03
CA LEU A 12 -1.80 -1.47 -0.13
C LEU A 12 -2.82 -0.33 -0.14
N VAL A 13 -4.01 -0.62 0.39
CA VAL A 13 -5.00 0.36 0.84
C VAL A 13 -5.22 0.17 2.34
N LEU A 14 -5.05 1.24 3.11
CA LEU A 14 -5.41 1.33 4.53
C LEU A 14 -6.69 2.15 4.63
N VAL A 15 -7.82 1.50 4.94
CA VAL A 15 -9.15 2.10 4.98
C VAL A 15 -9.65 2.15 6.41
N ALA A 16 -10.34 3.23 6.79
CA ALA A 16 -10.99 3.33 8.09
C ALA A 16 -12.16 2.34 8.20
N HIS A 17 -12.43 1.85 9.41
CA HIS A 17 -13.62 1.04 9.67
C HIS A 17 -14.90 1.88 9.77
N GLU A 18 -14.77 3.15 10.16
CA GLU A 18 -15.91 4.06 10.29
C GLU A 18 -16.44 4.49 8.90
N PRO A 19 -17.77 4.46 8.68
CA PRO A 19 -18.37 4.85 7.40
C PRO A 19 -18.48 6.38 7.30
N VAL A 20 -17.33 7.04 7.26
CA VAL A 20 -17.20 8.50 7.13
C VAL A 20 -16.42 8.83 5.88
N HIS A 21 -16.79 9.94 5.23
CA HIS A 21 -16.20 10.34 3.96
C HIS A 21 -15.22 11.53 4.09
N GLU A 22 -15.22 12.22 5.23
CA GLU A 22 -14.29 13.29 5.54
C GLU A 22 -13.29 12.86 6.60
N PHE A 23 -12.01 13.15 6.37
CA PHE A 23 -10.93 12.78 7.29
C PHE A 23 -11.11 13.36 8.71
N SER A 24 -11.68 14.56 8.81
CA SER A 24 -11.95 15.22 10.09
C SER A 24 -13.11 14.62 10.88
N LYS A 25 -13.89 13.71 10.28
CA LYS A 25 -15.00 13.00 10.93
C LYS A 25 -14.60 11.68 11.56
N LEU A 26 -13.37 11.21 11.32
CA LEU A 26 -12.82 10.08 12.06
C LEU A 26 -12.78 10.38 13.55
N SER A 27 -13.13 9.38 14.34
CA SER A 27 -13.02 9.42 15.80
C SER A 27 -11.56 9.51 16.26
N GLN A 28 -11.34 9.93 17.51
CA GLN A 28 -10.00 9.92 18.11
C GLN A 28 -9.44 8.50 18.21
N GLU A 29 -10.32 7.52 18.39
CA GLU A 29 -10.03 6.10 18.38
C GLU A 29 -9.46 5.66 17.03
N SER A 30 -10.07 6.08 15.91
CA SER A 30 -9.54 5.83 14.57
C SER A 30 -8.15 6.43 14.35
N PHE A 31 -7.89 7.65 14.84
CA PHE A 31 -6.54 8.23 14.79
C PHE A 31 -5.53 7.47 15.65
N THR A 32 -5.97 6.96 16.81
CA THR A 32 -5.14 6.13 17.69
C THR A 32 -4.82 4.78 17.04
N GLU A 33 -5.80 4.15 16.38
CA GLU A 33 -5.60 2.92 15.61
C GLU A 33 -4.71 3.16 14.41
N LEU A 34 -4.89 4.27 13.68
CA LEU A 34 -4.03 4.65 12.56
C LEU A 34 -2.55 4.65 12.95
N HIS A 35 -2.19 5.26 14.09
CA HIS A 35 -0.82 5.25 14.60
C HIS A 35 -0.29 3.83 14.86
N LYS A 36 -1.10 2.96 15.47
CA LYS A 36 -0.73 1.57 15.75
C LYS A 36 -0.51 0.78 14.47
N ILE A 37 -1.43 0.91 13.52
CA ILE A 37 -1.40 0.17 12.25
C ILE A 37 -0.25 0.62 11.37
N THR A 38 0.04 1.92 11.27
CA THR A 38 1.21 2.38 10.50
C THR A 38 2.52 1.89 11.12
N ALA A 39 2.62 1.90 12.46
CA ALA A 39 3.80 1.38 13.17
C ALA A 39 4.04 -0.13 12.96
N GLN A 40 2.99 -0.92 12.70
CA GLN A 40 3.10 -2.34 12.34
C GLN A 40 3.39 -2.55 10.84
N LEU A 41 2.72 -1.77 9.99
CA LEU A 41 2.75 -1.93 8.53
C LEU A 41 4.14 -1.60 7.97
N GLU A 42 4.78 -0.54 8.45
CA GLU A 42 6.11 -0.11 8.01
C GLU A 42 7.16 -1.23 8.11
N PRO A 43 7.44 -1.82 9.30
CA PRO A 43 8.41 -2.91 9.41
C PRO A 43 7.97 -4.18 8.68
N ALA A 44 6.67 -4.46 8.58
CA ALA A 44 6.18 -5.62 7.83
C ALA A 44 6.51 -5.52 6.34
N LEU A 45 6.23 -4.37 5.71
CA LEU A 45 6.56 -4.12 4.30
C LEU A 45 8.07 -4.01 4.08
N ALA A 46 8.82 -3.46 5.04
CA ALA A 46 10.27 -3.39 4.95
C ALA A 46 10.88 -4.80 4.96
N LYS A 47 10.43 -5.67 5.89
CA LYS A 47 10.81 -7.09 5.95
C LYS A 47 10.39 -7.88 4.71
N ALA A 48 9.27 -7.52 4.08
CA ALA A 48 8.80 -8.19 2.88
C ALA A 48 9.68 -7.83 1.68
N PHE A 49 9.78 -6.55 1.34
CA PHE A 49 10.28 -6.13 0.03
C PHE A 49 11.53 -5.27 0.06
N ASN A 50 11.98 -4.86 1.26
CA ASN A 50 13.12 -3.98 1.47
C ASN A 50 13.05 -2.76 0.52
N TYR A 51 11.99 -1.96 0.69
CA TYR A 51 11.72 -0.77 -0.10
C TYR A 51 12.69 0.37 0.21
N ASP A 52 12.85 1.31 -0.71
CA ASP A 52 13.72 2.48 -0.54
C ASP A 52 13.01 3.63 0.20
N LYS A 53 11.71 3.82 -0.08
CA LYS A 53 10.81 4.75 0.64
C LYS A 53 9.42 4.14 0.78
N LEU A 54 8.61 4.68 1.69
CA LEU A 54 7.19 4.37 1.81
C LEU A 54 6.38 5.66 1.64
N ASN A 55 5.30 5.63 0.88
CA ASN A 55 4.40 6.78 0.73
C ASN A 55 3.00 6.43 1.25
N TYR A 56 2.40 7.38 1.97
CA TYR A 56 0.99 7.38 2.34
C TYR A 56 0.31 8.50 1.55
N LEU A 57 -0.66 8.17 0.71
CA LEU A 57 -1.41 9.13 -0.09
C LEU A 57 -2.90 8.98 0.17
N MET A 58 -3.54 10.02 0.70
CA MET A 58 -4.99 10.11 0.82
C MET A 58 -5.50 11.00 -0.31
N LEU A 59 -6.10 10.38 -1.32
CA LEU A 59 -6.59 11.07 -2.51
C LEU A 59 -8.12 11.13 -2.53
N MET A 60 -8.79 10.01 -2.26
CA MET A 60 -10.26 9.91 -2.12
C MET A 60 -11.03 10.48 -3.33
N MET A 61 -10.50 10.29 -4.53
CA MET A 61 -11.05 10.87 -5.77
C MET A 61 -12.18 10.03 -6.40
N VAL A 62 -12.30 8.76 -6.04
CA VAL A 62 -13.25 7.80 -6.62
C VAL A 62 -14.08 7.14 -5.53
N ASP A 63 -13.40 6.50 -4.59
CA ASP A 63 -14.01 5.92 -3.39
C ASP A 63 -14.09 6.99 -2.29
N PRO A 64 -15.30 7.29 -1.77
CA PRO A 64 -15.49 8.33 -0.77
C PRO A 64 -15.04 7.91 0.64
N ASP A 65 -14.87 6.62 0.92
CA ASP A 65 -14.47 6.17 2.26
C ASP A 65 -13.07 6.68 2.60
N VAL A 66 -12.83 7.04 3.86
CA VAL A 66 -11.51 7.54 4.29
C VAL A 66 -10.46 6.44 4.18
N HIS A 67 -9.51 6.60 3.25
CA HIS A 67 -8.44 5.64 3.03
C HIS A 67 -7.11 6.29 2.58
N PHE A 68 -6.02 5.62 2.90
CA PHE A 68 -4.69 5.87 2.36
C PHE A 68 -4.30 4.79 1.35
N HIS A 69 -3.71 5.19 0.24
CA HIS A 69 -2.82 4.35 -0.53
C HIS A 69 -1.47 4.28 0.18
N VAL A 70 -1.00 3.06 0.48
CA VAL A 70 0.30 2.84 1.09
C VAL A 70 1.19 2.16 0.07
N ILE A 71 2.17 2.91 -0.46
CA ILE A 71 2.93 2.52 -1.66
C ILE A 71 4.41 2.40 -1.31
N PRO A 72 4.97 1.17 -1.22
CA PRO A 72 6.40 0.94 -1.20
C PRO A 72 7.05 1.49 -2.47
N ARG A 73 8.14 2.23 -2.35
CA ARG A 73 8.83 2.89 -3.46
C ARG A 73 10.20 2.28 -3.67
N TYR A 74 10.61 2.19 -4.93
CA TYR A 74 11.82 1.48 -5.30
C TYR A 74 12.65 2.25 -6.32
N ALA A 75 13.94 2.43 -6.04
CA ALA A 75 14.88 3.04 -6.97
C ALA A 75 15.29 2.11 -8.13
N LYS A 76 15.06 0.80 -7.94
CA LYS A 76 15.37 -0.25 -8.91
C LYS A 76 14.19 -1.22 -8.99
N ALA A 77 14.05 -1.89 -10.13
CA ALA A 77 13.06 -2.93 -10.31
C ALA A 77 13.22 -4.05 -9.27
N LYS A 78 12.09 -4.66 -8.88
CA LYS A 78 12.03 -5.79 -7.94
C LYS A 78 11.47 -7.01 -8.65
N ASN A 79 12.09 -8.17 -8.45
CA ASN A 79 11.56 -9.43 -8.96
C ASN A 79 10.78 -10.15 -7.86
N PHE A 80 9.57 -10.61 -8.17
CA PHE A 80 8.72 -11.36 -7.25
C PHE A 80 7.92 -12.41 -8.02
N HIS A 81 8.04 -13.69 -7.63
CA HIS A 81 7.36 -14.81 -8.31
C HIS A 81 7.53 -14.84 -9.84
N GLY A 82 8.74 -14.51 -10.33
CA GLY A 82 9.04 -14.50 -11.77
C GLY A 82 8.54 -13.27 -12.53
N LEU A 83 7.92 -12.31 -11.85
CA LEU A 83 7.48 -11.04 -12.43
C LEU A 83 8.41 -9.90 -11.98
N GLU A 84 8.70 -9.00 -12.92
CA GLU A 84 9.41 -7.76 -12.63
C GLU A 84 8.40 -6.65 -12.28
N PHE A 85 8.65 -5.96 -11.17
CA PHE A 85 7.91 -4.79 -10.73
C PHE A 85 8.76 -3.54 -10.85
N ILE A 86 8.26 -2.55 -11.57
CA ILE A 86 8.93 -1.27 -11.83
C ILE A 86 8.16 -0.15 -11.13
N ASP A 87 8.87 0.74 -10.43
CA ASP A 87 8.33 2.00 -9.92
C ASP A 87 8.45 3.08 -10.99
N PHE A 88 7.44 3.19 -11.86
CA PHE A 88 7.44 4.15 -12.96
C PHE A 88 7.43 5.61 -12.50
N GLY A 89 7.03 5.87 -11.26
CA GLY A 89 6.99 7.20 -10.68
C GLY A 89 8.30 7.62 -10.00
N TRP A 90 9.29 6.74 -9.84
CA TRP A 90 10.53 7.07 -9.13
C TRP A 90 11.41 8.04 -9.94
N PRO A 91 12.05 9.07 -9.31
CA PRO A 91 12.04 9.42 -7.88
C PRO A 91 10.93 10.42 -7.47
N GLY A 92 9.94 10.66 -8.32
CA GLY A 92 8.81 11.54 -8.07
C GLY A 92 7.63 10.88 -7.35
N ALA A 93 6.44 11.48 -7.49
CA ALA A 93 5.20 10.92 -6.97
C ALA A 93 4.87 9.56 -7.63
N PRO A 94 4.17 8.65 -6.94
CA PRO A 94 3.74 7.40 -7.55
C PRO A 94 2.92 7.66 -8.83
N ASP A 95 3.20 6.91 -9.88
CA ASP A 95 2.46 6.99 -11.14
C ASP A 95 1.22 6.08 -11.05
N PHE A 96 0.03 6.67 -11.07
CA PHE A 96 -1.25 5.95 -11.03
C PHE A 96 -1.76 5.54 -12.42
N HIS A 97 -1.15 6.04 -13.49
CA HIS A 97 -1.55 5.76 -14.87
C HIS A 97 -0.83 4.53 -15.44
N ARG A 98 0.35 4.20 -14.92
CA ARG A 98 1.15 3.07 -15.38
C ARG A 98 1.37 2.03 -14.27
N PRO A 99 0.37 1.17 -13.99
CA PRO A 99 0.55 0.10 -13.03
C PRO A 99 1.40 -1.06 -13.60
N ASN A 100 1.89 -1.91 -12.70
CA ASN A 100 2.43 -3.21 -13.07
C ASN A 100 1.27 -4.18 -13.32
N GLU A 101 1.41 -5.03 -14.33
CA GLU A 101 0.39 -6.03 -14.67
C GLU A 101 0.42 -7.17 -13.65
N THR A 102 -0.70 -7.38 -12.97
CA THR A 102 -0.87 -8.43 -11.97
C THR A 102 -2.21 -9.15 -12.18
N ASN A 103 -2.26 -10.43 -11.82
CA ASN A 103 -3.48 -11.22 -11.79
C ASN A 103 -3.83 -11.65 -10.35
N ALA A 104 -4.95 -12.35 -10.17
CA ALA A 104 -5.40 -12.79 -8.85
C ALA A 104 -4.39 -13.69 -8.14
N GLU A 105 -3.73 -14.59 -8.87
CA GLU A 105 -2.71 -15.49 -8.33
C GLU A 105 -1.49 -14.73 -7.81
N THR A 106 -0.98 -13.77 -8.59
CA THR A 106 0.13 -12.90 -8.19
C THR A 106 -0.24 -12.09 -6.95
N ASN A 107 -1.45 -11.53 -6.93
CA ASN A 107 -1.95 -10.79 -5.78
C ASN A 107 -2.05 -11.66 -4.53
N GLN A 108 -2.49 -12.91 -4.67
CA GLN A 108 -2.51 -13.86 -3.55
C GLN A 108 -1.10 -14.16 -3.03
N HIS A 109 -0.13 -14.39 -3.93
CA HIS A 109 1.26 -14.56 -3.53
C HIS A 109 1.81 -13.35 -2.76
N ILE A 110 1.47 -12.13 -3.16
CA ILE A 110 1.86 -10.91 -2.43
C ILE A 110 1.24 -10.89 -1.03
N ILE A 111 -0.05 -11.22 -0.91
CA ILE A 111 -0.76 -11.29 0.39
C ILE A 111 -0.08 -12.32 1.30
N ASP A 112 0.10 -13.55 0.81
CA ASP A 112 0.70 -14.66 1.56
C ASP A 112 2.14 -14.35 1.99
N TYR A 113 2.84 -13.53 1.21
CA TYR A 113 4.19 -13.10 1.55
C TYR A 113 4.22 -11.96 2.58
N ILE A 114 3.23 -11.07 2.61
CA ILE A 114 3.15 -10.00 3.61
C ILE A 114 2.63 -10.52 4.95
N LEU A 115 1.57 -11.34 4.96
CA LEU A 115 0.83 -11.72 6.17
C LEU A 115 1.71 -12.25 7.31
N PRO A 116 2.67 -13.18 7.09
CA PRO A 116 3.51 -13.71 8.17
C PRO A 116 4.48 -12.68 8.76
N ARG A 117 4.66 -11.53 8.10
CA ARG A 117 5.55 -10.44 8.52
C ARG A 117 4.81 -9.33 9.28
N TRP A 118 3.48 -9.42 9.35
CA TRP A 118 2.65 -8.52 10.13
C TRP A 118 2.69 -8.93 11.60
N THR A 119 3.40 -8.15 12.43
CA THR A 119 3.61 -8.40 13.86
C THR A 119 3.40 -7.13 14.66
#